data_AF-A0A0S8BRC6-F1
#
_entry.id   AF-A0A0S8BRC6-F1
#
_cell.length_a   1.000
_cell.length_b   1.000
_cell.length_c   1.000
_cell.angle_alpha   90.00
_cell.angle_beta   90.00
_cell.angle_gamma   90.00
#
_symmetry.space_group_name_H-M   'P 1'
#
loop_
_entity.id
_entity.type
_entity.pdbx_description
1 polymer ?
#
loop_
_entity_poly.entity_id
_entity_poly.type
_entity_poly.pdbx_seq_one_letter_code
_entity_poly.pdbx_strand_id
1 'polypeptide(L)'
;IVQYQNLVILWGALALLTATRYRRTSKSLDLVLSAGFLSGGLLAHYDAILFAPAVAWILLGSEFDKGMINLRGWIAALITGLLMLAIFYIPYLLSPSFNSTLNYLVGIRLGLGSGEAQLGWGGGPAWQMSTFYNSTWYVLGLLLLGAVGLFKLARQKSQFAAVLYFAVPTLFYILLVRDPRTHVYVIFPGATILAGLGAIEIWDSVQRAGNRGIISFSIAISAIWLVISLLYPILMFVDVTPERQRNWATSRPLPTLYLTTWQVPPKFGLFGFPHQAGWRVAMDVIGQDGLPYASNEEEEITNWYMAQSPRTHCPDFQTFLVSADAQDSIPYNQKWLKETHLQNRILVNGQPSIEIFGRESVGTVEEIEAVGRGLWLGPADLLPTLPAGMQPVGVTVGESIRLAGFDLNSKEAFPGGNLVITLYWEALAPIEQNNQVFVHLFDGELYAQHDGAPECDINPTTRWEPGQFISDTHIVELPDDMPIGSIPLLVGMYDLLSRERLTIKGADDNALYLSDVVIGER
;
A
#
# COMPACT_ATOMS: atom_id res chain seq x y z
N ILE A 1 7.64 3.74 4.50
CA ILE A 1 8.29 2.57 3.86
C ILE A 1 8.07 2.72 2.36
N VAL A 2 9.13 2.72 1.56
CA VAL A 2 9.04 2.84 0.09
C VAL A 2 8.87 1.42 -0.45
N GLN A 3 7.70 1.10 -0.98
CA GLN A 3 7.20 -0.29 -1.09
C GLN A 3 8.06 -1.20 -2.00
N TYR A 4 8.68 -0.66 -3.05
CA TYR A 4 9.53 -1.45 -3.97
C TYR A 4 10.76 -0.71 -4.52
N GLN A 5 10.84 0.63 -4.45
CA GLN A 5 11.99 1.37 -5.00
C GLN A 5 13.29 1.03 -4.28
N ASN A 6 13.24 0.63 -3.01
CA ASN A 6 14.39 0.09 -2.28
C ASN A 6 14.96 -1.17 -2.96
N LEU A 7 14.10 -2.09 -3.40
CA LEU A 7 14.51 -3.26 -4.16
C LEU A 7 15.08 -2.85 -5.52
N VAL A 8 14.40 -1.96 -6.26
CA VAL A 8 14.89 -1.45 -7.56
C VAL A 8 16.30 -0.86 -7.43
N ILE A 9 16.53 -0.02 -6.42
CA ILE A 9 17.82 0.61 -6.17
C ILE A 9 18.87 -0.44 -5.79
N LEU A 10 18.53 -1.40 -4.93
CA LEU A 10 19.43 -2.50 -4.55
C LEU A 10 19.86 -3.33 -5.76
N TRP A 11 18.89 -3.85 -6.51
CA TRP A 11 19.13 -4.68 -7.70
C TRP A 11 19.93 -3.92 -8.76
N GLY A 12 19.56 -2.67 -9.03
CA GLY A 12 20.27 -1.83 -9.99
C GLY A 12 21.69 -1.47 -9.54
N ALA A 13 21.93 -1.21 -8.25
CA ALA A 13 23.26 -0.96 -7.71
C ALA A 13 24.16 -2.21 -7.78
N LEU A 14 23.60 -3.40 -7.53
CA LEU A 14 24.31 -4.68 -7.69
C LEU A 14 24.67 -4.95 -9.16
N ALA A 15 23.79 -4.59 -10.09
CA ALA A 15 24.07 -4.66 -11.53
C ALA A 15 25.23 -3.72 -11.93
N LEU A 16 25.22 -2.47 -11.47
CA LEU A 16 26.32 -1.51 -11.71
C LEU A 16 27.64 -1.99 -11.08
N LEU A 17 27.59 -2.55 -9.87
CA LEU A 17 28.76 -3.08 -9.17
C LEU A 17 29.39 -4.25 -9.94
N THR A 18 28.58 -5.21 -10.37
CA THR A 18 29.07 -6.37 -11.14
C THR A 18 29.53 -5.96 -12.53
N ALA A 19 28.88 -5.01 -13.19
CA ALA A 19 29.36 -4.48 -14.45
C ALA A 19 30.74 -3.81 -14.30
N THR A 20 30.92 -3.07 -13.21
CA THR A 20 32.21 -2.43 -12.88
C THR A 20 33.29 -3.48 -12.60
N ARG A 21 32.96 -4.56 -11.88
CA ARG A 21 33.85 -5.70 -11.66
C ARG A 21 34.21 -6.42 -12.97
N TYR A 22 33.24 -6.60 -13.87
CA TYR A 22 33.48 -7.17 -15.19
C TYR A 22 34.48 -6.33 -15.98
N ARG A 23 34.32 -5.00 -16.00
CA ARG A 23 35.25 -4.10 -16.68
C ARG A 23 36.70 -4.28 -16.18
N ARG A 24 36.88 -4.48 -14.87
CA ARG A 24 38.20 -4.68 -14.25
C ARG A 24 38.77 -6.09 -14.45
N THR A 25 37.94 -7.13 -14.38
CA THR A 25 38.42 -8.52 -14.27
C THR A 25 38.16 -9.39 -15.50
N SER A 26 37.26 -8.97 -16.39
CA SER A 26 36.75 -9.76 -17.54
C SER A 26 36.12 -11.10 -17.18
N LYS A 27 35.77 -11.35 -15.91
CA LYS A 27 35.18 -12.63 -15.49
C LYS A 27 33.74 -12.74 -15.99
N SER A 28 33.45 -13.76 -16.81
CA SER A 28 32.10 -14.01 -17.34
C SER A 28 31.01 -14.11 -16.27
N LEU A 29 31.36 -14.56 -15.05
CA LEU A 29 30.43 -14.59 -13.92
C LEU A 29 29.87 -13.19 -13.61
N ASP A 30 30.70 -12.16 -13.62
CA ASP A 30 30.25 -10.79 -13.33
C ASP A 30 29.25 -10.30 -14.40
N LEU A 31 29.45 -10.68 -15.67
CA LEU A 31 28.53 -10.37 -16.77
C LEU A 31 27.16 -11.07 -16.60
N VAL A 32 27.18 -12.36 -16.22
CA VAL A 32 25.95 -13.12 -15.92
C VAL A 32 25.23 -12.54 -14.71
N LEU A 33 25.96 -12.20 -13.64
CA LEU A 33 25.39 -11.57 -12.45
C LEU A 33 24.79 -10.20 -12.78
N SER A 34 25.42 -9.37 -13.63
CA SER A 34 24.83 -8.10 -14.04
C SER A 34 23.47 -8.27 -14.73
N ALA A 35 23.35 -9.26 -15.63
CA ALA A 35 22.07 -9.57 -16.28
C ALA A 35 21.04 -10.13 -15.29
N GLY A 36 21.45 -11.01 -14.37
CA GLY A 36 20.58 -11.54 -13.32
C GLY A 36 20.08 -10.43 -12.38
N PHE A 37 20.94 -9.50 -11.97
CA PHE A 37 20.55 -8.38 -11.11
C PHE A 37 19.62 -7.39 -11.82
N LEU A 38 19.86 -7.05 -13.10
CA LEU A 38 18.91 -6.23 -13.87
C LEU A 38 17.55 -6.92 -14.01
N SER A 39 17.56 -8.24 -14.25
CA SER A 39 16.33 -9.03 -14.41
C SER A 39 15.56 -9.13 -13.10
N GLY A 40 16.24 -9.39 -11.97
CA GLY A 40 15.64 -9.34 -10.64
C GLY A 40 15.05 -7.97 -10.29
N GLY A 41 15.73 -6.89 -10.71
CA GLY A 41 15.19 -5.54 -10.60
C GLY A 41 13.92 -5.34 -11.40
N LEU A 42 13.85 -5.83 -12.64
CA LEU A 42 12.65 -5.75 -13.50
C LEU A 42 11.48 -6.58 -12.96
N LEU A 43 11.76 -7.75 -12.38
CA LEU A 43 10.76 -8.57 -11.69
C LEU A 43 10.21 -7.85 -10.45
N ALA A 44 11.03 -7.06 -9.75
CA ALA A 44 10.55 -6.22 -8.66
C ALA A 44 9.74 -5.04 -9.20
N HIS A 45 10.25 -4.34 -10.22
CA HIS A 45 9.55 -3.22 -10.85
C HIS A 45 10.16 -2.73 -12.18
N TYR A 46 9.34 -2.13 -13.05
CA TYR A 46 9.76 -1.66 -14.37
C TYR A 46 10.85 -0.57 -14.32
N ASP A 47 10.89 0.23 -13.25
CA ASP A 47 11.88 1.31 -13.05
C ASP A 47 13.33 0.82 -13.15
N ALA A 48 13.58 -0.48 -12.89
CA ALA A 48 14.91 -1.06 -12.99
C ALA A 48 15.50 -0.96 -14.42
N ILE A 49 14.67 -0.85 -15.45
CA ILE A 49 15.14 -0.66 -16.84
C ILE A 49 16.00 0.60 -16.98
N LEU A 50 15.78 1.62 -16.15
CA LEU A 50 16.47 2.91 -16.22
C LEU A 50 17.95 2.79 -15.83
N PHE A 51 18.37 1.69 -15.21
CA PHE A 51 19.78 1.38 -14.92
C PHE A 51 20.50 0.77 -16.13
N ALA A 52 19.76 0.18 -17.07
CA ALA A 52 20.32 -0.59 -18.18
C ALA A 52 21.30 0.22 -19.05
N PRO A 53 21.04 1.51 -19.39
CA PRO A 53 22.00 2.29 -20.19
C PRO A 53 23.35 2.50 -19.50
N ALA A 54 23.34 2.76 -18.18
CA ALA A 54 24.58 2.91 -17.41
C ALA A 54 25.35 1.59 -17.28
N VAL A 55 24.63 0.48 -17.04
CA VAL A 55 25.21 -0.87 -17.02
C VAL A 55 25.80 -1.24 -18.39
N ALA A 56 25.04 -1.05 -19.47
CA ALA A 56 25.46 -1.33 -20.83
C ALA A 56 26.70 -0.52 -21.21
N TRP A 57 26.77 0.76 -20.82
CA TRP A 57 27.97 1.59 -21.05
C TRP A 57 29.23 0.99 -20.42
N ILE A 58 29.13 0.48 -19.18
CA ILE A 58 30.26 -0.13 -18.48
C ILE A 58 30.67 -1.44 -19.15
N LEU A 59 29.69 -2.31 -19.46
CA LEU A 59 29.93 -3.63 -20.04
C LEU A 59 30.49 -3.54 -21.46
N LEU A 60 29.82 -2.79 -22.35
CA LEU A 60 30.25 -2.62 -23.74
C LEU A 60 31.56 -1.83 -23.81
N GLY A 61 31.73 -0.81 -22.96
CA GLY A 61 32.99 -0.08 -22.86
C GLY A 61 34.18 -0.98 -22.54
N SER A 62 33.99 -2.01 -21.70
CA SER A 62 35.02 -3.03 -21.43
C SER A 62 35.42 -3.81 -22.68
N GLU A 63 34.45 -4.25 -23.48
CA GLU A 63 34.72 -5.02 -24.71
C GLU A 63 35.42 -4.13 -25.77
N PHE A 64 34.94 -2.89 -25.94
CA PHE A 64 35.55 -1.93 -26.86
C PHE A 64 36.99 -1.59 -26.47
N ASP A 65 37.27 -1.32 -25.19
CA ASP A 65 38.62 -1.02 -24.71
C ASP A 65 39.59 -2.19 -24.93
N LYS A 66 39.10 -3.43 -24.92
CA LYS A 66 39.90 -4.66 -25.08
C LYS A 66 39.99 -5.16 -26.52
N GLY A 67 39.12 -4.68 -27.41
CA GLY A 67 39.06 -5.08 -28.81
C GLY A 67 38.61 -6.53 -29.06
N MET A 68 38.10 -7.22 -28.04
CA MET A 68 37.60 -8.60 -28.14
C MET A 68 36.29 -8.71 -27.39
N ILE A 69 35.30 -9.40 -27.99
CA ILE A 69 33.97 -9.60 -27.39
C ILE A 69 33.90 -11.00 -26.77
N ASN A 70 33.56 -11.08 -25.48
CA ASN A 70 33.30 -12.35 -24.79
C ASN A 70 31.92 -12.94 -25.16
N LEU A 71 31.76 -13.42 -26.40
CA LEU A 71 30.47 -13.87 -26.94
C LEU A 71 29.80 -14.95 -26.08
N ARG A 72 30.58 -15.92 -25.57
CA ARG A 72 30.04 -16.99 -24.70
C ARG A 72 29.48 -16.42 -23.39
N GLY A 73 30.18 -15.47 -22.77
CA GLY A 73 29.69 -14.78 -21.57
C GLY A 73 28.41 -14.01 -21.83
N TRP A 74 28.32 -13.27 -22.95
CA TRP A 74 27.13 -12.50 -23.33
C TRP A 74 25.92 -13.39 -23.60
N ILE A 75 26.11 -14.52 -24.30
CA ILE A 75 25.06 -15.50 -24.52
C ILE A 75 24.56 -16.07 -23.19
N ALA A 76 25.48 -16.47 -22.29
CA ALA A 76 25.11 -16.97 -20.98
C ALA A 76 24.34 -15.93 -20.14
N ALA A 77 24.77 -14.67 -20.17
CA ALA A 77 24.12 -13.58 -19.46
C ALA A 77 22.72 -13.29 -20.02
N LEU A 78 22.57 -13.25 -21.34
CA LEU A 78 21.28 -13.05 -22.01
C LEU A 78 20.30 -14.19 -21.70
N ILE A 79 20.74 -15.44 -21.81
CA ILE A 79 19.92 -16.61 -21.48
C ILE A 79 19.47 -16.53 -20.01
N THR A 80 20.40 -16.25 -19.09
CA THR A 80 20.09 -16.15 -17.66
C THR A 80 19.04 -15.08 -17.39
N GLY A 81 19.23 -13.87 -17.93
CA GLY A 81 18.28 -12.78 -17.73
C GLY A 81 16.90 -13.07 -18.34
N LEU A 82 16.86 -13.59 -19.58
CA LEU A 82 15.61 -13.93 -20.25
C LEU A 82 14.84 -15.05 -19.54
N LEU A 83 15.53 -16.09 -19.07
CA LEU A 83 14.89 -17.17 -18.32
C LEU A 83 14.31 -16.65 -17.00
N MET A 84 15.02 -15.79 -16.28
CA MET A 84 14.50 -15.17 -15.06
C MET A 84 13.24 -14.35 -15.33
N LEU A 85 13.25 -13.49 -16.36
CA LEU A 85 12.09 -12.69 -16.72
C LEU A 85 10.91 -13.54 -17.19
N ALA A 86 11.19 -14.60 -17.96
CA ALA A 86 10.18 -15.48 -18.53
C ALA A 86 9.29 -16.16 -17.47
N ILE A 87 9.84 -16.46 -16.29
CA ILE A 87 9.12 -17.10 -15.18
C ILE A 87 7.87 -16.30 -14.79
N PHE A 88 7.93 -14.96 -14.84
CA PHE A 88 6.81 -14.09 -14.49
C PHE A 88 6.12 -13.49 -15.72
N TYR A 89 6.90 -12.92 -16.65
CA TYR A 89 6.32 -12.13 -17.73
C TYR A 89 5.58 -12.98 -18.76
N ILE A 90 5.95 -14.25 -18.98
CA ILE A 90 5.18 -15.11 -19.92
C ILE A 90 3.77 -15.38 -19.37
N PRO A 91 3.59 -15.93 -18.14
CA PRO A 91 2.25 -16.11 -17.57
C PRO A 91 1.47 -14.79 -17.49
N TYR A 92 2.13 -13.71 -17.09
CA TYR A 92 1.49 -12.41 -16.94
C TYR A 92 0.98 -11.83 -18.28
N LEU A 93 1.78 -11.90 -19.35
CA LEU A 93 1.38 -11.44 -20.70
C LEU A 93 0.22 -12.26 -21.29
N LEU A 94 0.11 -13.53 -20.90
CA LEU A 94 -1.00 -14.40 -21.29
C LEU A 94 -2.24 -14.20 -20.41
N SER A 95 -2.14 -13.45 -19.31
CA SER A 95 -3.25 -13.21 -18.40
C SER A 95 -4.24 -12.18 -18.97
N PRO A 96 -5.56 -12.34 -18.73
CA PRO A 96 -6.56 -11.33 -19.10
C PRO A 96 -6.29 -9.95 -18.48
N SER A 97 -5.62 -9.89 -17.32
CA SER A 97 -5.31 -8.67 -16.58
C SER A 97 -4.27 -7.77 -17.25
N PHE A 98 -3.48 -8.29 -18.20
CA PHE A 98 -2.43 -7.52 -18.87
C PHE A 98 -2.97 -6.25 -19.56
N ASN A 99 -4.12 -6.36 -20.24
CA ASN A 99 -4.73 -5.22 -20.94
C ASN A 99 -5.13 -4.11 -19.95
N SER A 100 -5.64 -4.45 -18.77
CA SER A 100 -6.00 -3.49 -17.73
C SER A 100 -4.76 -2.73 -17.23
N THR A 101 -3.66 -3.44 -16.97
CA THR A 101 -2.41 -2.79 -16.55
C THR A 101 -1.81 -1.94 -17.66
N LEU A 102 -1.83 -2.40 -18.91
CA LEU A 102 -1.31 -1.64 -20.04
C LEU A 102 -2.09 -0.32 -20.20
N ASN A 103 -3.42 -0.37 -20.13
CA ASN A 103 -4.27 0.81 -20.18
C ASN A 103 -4.00 1.78 -19.02
N TYR A 104 -3.79 1.26 -17.81
CA TYR A 104 -3.40 2.07 -16.65
C TYR A 104 -2.05 2.78 -16.87
N LEU A 105 -1.02 2.05 -17.29
CA LEU A 105 0.32 2.61 -17.50
C LEU A 105 0.34 3.63 -18.65
N VAL A 106 -0.26 3.30 -19.79
CA VAL A 106 -0.27 4.17 -20.97
C VAL A 106 -1.20 5.36 -20.76
N GLY A 107 -2.41 5.11 -20.25
CA GLY A 107 -3.44 6.13 -20.06
C GLY A 107 -3.14 7.09 -18.93
N ILE A 108 -2.93 6.57 -17.72
CA ILE A 108 -2.83 7.38 -16.50
C ILE A 108 -1.40 7.85 -16.24
N ARG A 109 -0.40 6.98 -16.39
CA ARG A 109 0.99 7.31 -16.01
C ARG A 109 1.75 8.07 -17.10
N LEU A 110 1.67 7.63 -18.35
CA LEU A 110 2.30 8.30 -19.49
C LEU A 110 1.43 9.42 -20.08
N GLY A 111 0.11 9.39 -19.84
CA GLY A 111 -0.83 10.40 -20.33
C GLY A 111 -1.22 10.25 -21.81
N LEU A 112 -0.97 9.09 -22.43
CA LEU A 112 -1.19 8.84 -23.86
C LEU A 112 -2.64 8.42 -24.20
N GLY A 113 -3.49 8.23 -23.20
CA GLY A 113 -4.86 7.69 -23.36
C GLY A 113 -5.98 8.73 -23.51
N SER A 114 -5.71 10.03 -23.29
CA SER A 114 -6.77 11.05 -23.19
C SER A 114 -7.03 11.85 -24.48
N GLY A 115 -6.67 11.35 -25.67
CA GLY A 115 -6.90 12.04 -26.95
C GLY A 115 -6.02 13.29 -27.19
N GLU A 116 -5.40 13.82 -26.14
CA GLU A 116 -4.33 14.82 -26.19
C GLU A 116 -2.99 14.09 -26.02
N ALA A 117 -2.50 13.48 -27.10
CA ALA A 117 -1.20 12.83 -27.14
C ALA A 117 -0.07 13.88 -27.13
N GLN A 118 0.16 14.52 -26.00
CA GLN A 118 1.38 15.28 -25.73
C GLN A 118 2.14 14.53 -24.64
N LEU A 119 3.42 14.22 -24.90
CA LEU A 119 4.35 13.74 -23.87
C LEU A 119 4.16 14.59 -22.60
N GLY A 120 3.67 13.97 -21.53
CA GLY A 120 3.29 14.70 -20.33
C GLY A 120 4.53 15.28 -19.67
N TRP A 121 4.65 16.61 -19.62
CA TRP A 121 5.69 17.27 -18.85
C TRP A 121 5.52 16.92 -17.36
N GLY A 122 6.41 16.05 -16.86
CA GLY A 122 6.43 15.55 -15.49
C GLY A 122 7.24 16.40 -14.53
N GLY A 123 7.90 17.46 -15.01
CA GLY A 123 8.84 18.26 -14.23
C GLY A 123 8.24 18.87 -12.97
N GLY A 124 7.01 19.41 -13.04
CA GLY A 124 6.31 19.99 -11.90
C GLY A 124 5.99 18.95 -10.83
N PRO A 125 5.25 17.88 -11.15
CA PRO A 125 5.00 16.76 -10.23
C PRO A 125 6.29 16.13 -9.68
N ALA A 126 7.31 15.94 -10.51
CA ALA A 126 8.59 15.38 -10.08
C ALA A 126 9.30 16.29 -9.07
N TRP A 127 9.30 17.60 -9.31
CA TRP A 127 9.84 18.60 -8.41
C TRP A 127 9.07 18.66 -7.08
N GLN A 128 7.74 18.65 -7.16
CA GLN A 128 6.87 18.65 -5.98
C GLN A 128 7.15 17.42 -5.11
N MET A 129 7.16 16.21 -5.69
CA MET A 129 7.46 14.98 -4.96
C MET A 129 8.87 14.99 -4.35
N SER A 130 9.86 15.45 -5.12
CA SER A 130 11.26 15.51 -4.67
C SER A 130 11.44 16.46 -3.49
N THR A 131 10.75 17.61 -3.49
CA THR A 131 10.84 18.65 -2.45
C THR A 131 9.78 18.53 -1.35
N PHE A 132 8.85 17.58 -1.47
CA PHE A 132 7.91 17.22 -0.43
C PHE A 132 8.53 16.22 0.56
N TYR A 133 9.30 15.27 0.06
CA TYR A 133 9.97 14.29 0.91
C TYR A 133 11.37 14.69 1.35
N ASN A 134 11.95 15.70 0.70
CA ASN A 134 13.24 16.26 1.06
C ASN A 134 13.13 17.77 1.16
N SER A 135 13.98 18.41 1.97
CA SER A 135 14.01 19.87 1.96
C SER A 135 14.37 20.38 0.56
N THR A 136 13.79 21.51 0.15
CA THR A 136 14.21 22.16 -1.11
C THR A 136 15.70 22.48 -1.11
N TRP A 137 16.29 22.78 0.05
CA TRP A 137 17.72 23.01 0.21
C TRP A 137 18.57 21.77 -0.07
N TYR A 138 18.10 20.59 0.33
CA TYR A 138 18.77 19.32 0.00
C TYR A 138 18.82 19.12 -1.51
N VAL A 139 17.67 19.26 -2.18
CA VAL A 139 17.56 19.09 -3.63
C VAL A 139 18.41 20.11 -4.37
N LEU A 140 18.36 21.40 -3.98
CA LEU A 140 19.20 22.44 -4.58
C LEU A 140 20.70 22.19 -4.35
N GLY A 141 21.09 21.75 -3.14
CA GLY A 141 22.48 21.39 -2.84
C GLY A 141 22.97 20.24 -3.72
N LEU A 142 22.16 19.19 -3.88
CA LEU A 142 22.44 18.09 -4.80
C LEU A 142 22.58 18.57 -6.25
N LEU A 143 21.71 19.46 -6.73
CA LEU A 143 21.77 19.98 -8.09
C LEU A 143 23.01 20.87 -8.31
N LEU A 144 23.34 21.75 -7.38
CA LEU A 144 24.51 22.63 -7.47
C LEU A 144 25.82 21.83 -7.46
N LEU A 145 25.98 20.93 -6.49
CA LEU A 145 27.14 20.04 -6.42
C LEU A 145 27.17 19.10 -7.64
N GLY A 146 26.02 18.57 -8.02
CA GLY A 146 25.85 17.69 -9.18
C GLY A 146 26.24 18.36 -10.49
N ALA A 147 25.96 19.65 -10.66
CA ALA A 147 26.38 20.42 -11.84
C ALA A 147 27.90 20.53 -11.95
N VAL A 148 28.60 20.75 -10.83
CA VAL A 148 30.07 20.75 -10.78
C VAL A 148 30.62 19.35 -11.10
N GLY A 149 30.05 18.31 -10.50
CA GLY A 149 30.43 16.92 -10.76
C GLY A 149 30.20 16.52 -12.22
N LEU A 150 29.06 16.92 -12.80
CA LEU A 150 28.70 16.67 -14.19
C LEU A 150 29.68 17.35 -15.15
N PHE A 151 30.06 18.60 -14.90
CA PHE A 151 31.04 19.32 -15.72
C PHE A 151 32.40 18.59 -15.76
N LYS A 152 32.84 18.04 -14.62
CA LYS A 152 34.06 17.23 -14.52
C LYS A 152 33.92 15.90 -15.25
N LEU A 153 32.82 15.18 -15.00
CA LEU A 153 32.57 13.84 -15.54
C LEU A 153 32.28 13.80 -17.04
N ALA A 154 31.59 14.81 -17.58
CA ALA A 154 31.35 14.91 -19.02
C ALA A 154 32.65 14.93 -19.83
N ARG A 155 33.77 15.30 -19.20
CA ARG A 155 35.11 15.30 -19.80
C ARG A 155 35.88 13.99 -19.56
N GLN A 156 35.38 13.09 -18.72
CA GLN A 156 36.03 11.83 -18.35
C GLN A 156 35.22 10.62 -18.84
N LYS A 157 35.54 10.13 -20.05
CA LYS A 157 34.85 9.00 -20.69
C LYS A 157 34.78 7.73 -19.82
N SER A 158 35.79 7.49 -18.99
CA SER A 158 35.88 6.32 -18.11
C SER A 158 34.78 6.27 -17.04
N GLN A 159 34.20 7.42 -16.68
CA GLN A 159 33.22 7.55 -15.61
C GLN A 159 31.84 8.03 -16.10
N PHE A 160 31.64 8.09 -17.43
CA PHE A 160 30.40 8.58 -18.04
C PHE A 160 29.15 7.77 -17.68
N ALA A 161 29.31 6.52 -17.23
CA ALA A 161 28.20 5.72 -16.70
C ALA A 161 27.46 6.40 -15.52
N ALA A 162 28.17 7.15 -14.68
CA ALA A 162 27.56 7.91 -13.59
C ALA A 162 26.63 9.02 -14.12
N VAL A 163 27.01 9.64 -15.25
CA VAL A 163 26.16 10.63 -15.93
C VAL A 163 24.90 9.97 -16.46
N LEU A 164 25.02 8.79 -17.12
CA LEU A 164 23.87 8.05 -17.60
C LEU A 164 22.93 7.63 -16.48
N TYR A 165 23.49 7.19 -15.34
CA TYR A 165 22.70 6.76 -14.19
C TYR A 165 21.86 7.89 -13.59
N PHE A 166 22.31 9.14 -13.68
CA PHE A 166 21.50 10.30 -13.32
C PHE A 166 20.57 10.74 -14.46
N ALA A 167 21.12 10.92 -15.65
CA ALA A 167 20.43 11.58 -16.76
C ALA A 167 19.26 10.74 -17.30
N VAL A 168 19.41 9.41 -17.39
CA VAL A 168 18.36 8.54 -17.95
C VAL A 168 17.09 8.56 -17.08
N PRO A 169 17.12 8.26 -15.77
CA PRO A 169 15.93 8.39 -14.94
C PRO A 169 15.37 9.81 -14.91
N THR A 170 16.24 10.82 -14.85
CA THR A 170 15.82 12.23 -14.80
C THR A 170 15.03 12.62 -16.04
N LEU A 171 15.57 12.35 -17.22
CA LEU A 171 14.92 12.67 -18.49
C LEU A 171 13.63 11.86 -18.66
N PHE A 172 13.63 10.58 -18.24
CA PHE A 172 12.44 9.75 -18.29
C PHE A 172 11.29 10.35 -17.45
N TYR A 173 11.50 10.65 -16.16
CA TYR A 173 10.41 11.17 -15.32
C TYR A 173 10.05 12.63 -15.58
N ILE A 174 10.99 13.46 -16.04
CA ILE A 174 10.68 14.86 -16.33
C ILE A 174 9.98 15.03 -17.68
N LEU A 175 10.34 14.22 -18.69
CA LEU A 175 9.88 14.42 -20.07
C LEU A 175 8.80 13.42 -20.52
N LEU A 176 8.73 12.24 -19.91
CA LEU A 176 7.88 11.14 -20.41
C LEU A 176 6.80 10.70 -19.42
N VAL A 177 6.91 11.03 -18.13
CA VAL A 177 5.99 10.55 -17.09
C VAL A 177 5.19 11.71 -16.52
N ARG A 178 3.88 11.70 -16.74
CA ARG A 178 2.97 12.75 -16.25
C ARG A 178 2.79 12.71 -14.73
N ASP A 179 2.66 11.50 -14.16
CA ASP A 179 2.46 11.29 -12.72
C ASP A 179 3.54 10.35 -12.15
N PRO A 180 4.74 10.87 -11.85
CA PRO A 180 5.89 10.07 -11.44
C PRO A 180 5.84 9.62 -9.97
N ARG A 181 4.96 10.20 -9.14
CA ARG A 181 4.84 9.90 -7.70
C ARG A 181 6.20 9.64 -7.03
N THR A 182 6.35 8.53 -6.31
CA THR A 182 7.58 8.14 -5.62
C THR A 182 8.62 7.47 -6.52
N HIS A 183 8.32 7.24 -7.80
CA HIS A 183 9.31 6.70 -8.74
C HIS A 183 10.46 7.69 -8.98
N VAL A 184 10.26 8.98 -8.68
CA VAL A 184 11.32 10.01 -8.70
C VAL A 184 12.55 9.65 -7.85
N TYR A 185 12.41 8.78 -6.85
CA TYR A 185 13.54 8.35 -6.02
C TYR A 185 14.64 7.62 -6.79
N VAL A 186 14.33 7.05 -7.97
CA VAL A 186 15.32 6.40 -8.84
C VAL A 186 16.37 7.41 -9.36
N ILE A 187 16.05 8.71 -9.36
CA ILE A 187 16.96 9.79 -9.76
C ILE A 187 18.08 10.03 -8.71
N PHE A 188 17.75 9.90 -7.43
CA PHE A 188 18.59 10.39 -6.32
C PHE A 188 19.94 9.68 -6.16
N PRO A 189 20.07 8.36 -6.35
CA PRO A 189 21.37 7.70 -6.27
C PRO A 189 22.37 8.24 -7.30
N GLY A 190 21.95 8.40 -8.56
CA GLY A 190 22.77 8.99 -9.62
C GLY A 190 23.13 10.44 -9.30
N ALA A 191 22.15 11.25 -8.87
CA ALA A 191 22.38 12.63 -8.46
C ALA A 191 23.40 12.74 -7.30
N THR A 192 23.33 11.83 -6.33
CA THR A 192 24.22 11.80 -5.16
C THR A 192 25.65 11.46 -5.55
N ILE A 193 25.87 10.56 -6.51
CA ILE A 193 27.20 10.26 -7.06
C ILE A 193 27.79 11.51 -7.72
N LEU A 194 27.01 12.20 -8.57
CA LEU A 194 27.46 13.44 -9.21
C LEU A 194 27.76 14.53 -8.17
N ALA A 195 26.88 14.71 -7.19
CA ALA A 195 27.06 15.67 -6.11
C ALA A 195 28.31 15.39 -5.27
N GLY A 196 28.58 14.12 -4.93
CA GLY A 196 29.78 13.72 -4.20
C GLY A 196 31.06 14.07 -4.96
N LEU A 197 31.09 13.87 -6.29
CA LEU A 197 32.23 14.25 -7.12
C LEU A 197 32.42 15.76 -7.23
N GLY A 198 31.32 16.52 -7.32
CA GLY A 198 31.37 17.97 -7.26
C GLY A 198 31.88 18.49 -5.92
N ALA A 199 31.43 17.88 -4.82
CA ALA A 199 31.89 18.20 -3.48
C ALA A 199 33.40 17.97 -3.30
N ILE A 200 33.93 16.85 -3.82
CA ILE A 200 35.38 16.58 -3.82
C ILE A 200 36.14 17.67 -4.58
N GLU A 201 35.68 18.07 -5.78
CA GLU A 201 36.36 19.09 -6.57
C GLU A 201 36.39 20.47 -5.87
N ILE A 202 35.26 20.85 -5.27
CA ILE A 202 35.17 22.09 -4.50
C ILE A 202 36.10 22.00 -3.29
N TRP A 203 36.09 20.88 -2.56
CA TRP A 203 36.92 20.68 -1.38
C TRP A 203 38.41 20.73 -1.71
N ASP A 204 38.85 20.06 -2.76
CA ASP A 204 40.24 20.09 -3.22
C ASP A 204 40.66 21.52 -3.60
N SER A 205 39.75 22.30 -4.18
CA SER A 205 39.99 23.71 -4.52
C SER A 205 40.10 24.60 -3.28
N VAL A 206 39.25 24.38 -2.27
CA VAL A 206 39.31 25.07 -0.97
C VAL A 206 40.60 24.73 -0.22
N GLN A 207 41.02 23.47 -0.22
CA GLN A 207 42.26 23.02 0.40
C GLN A 207 43.49 23.60 -0.30
N ARG A 208 43.51 23.63 -1.64
CA ARG A 208 44.59 24.25 -2.42
C ARG A 208 44.74 25.74 -2.15
N ALA A 209 43.65 26.46 -1.86
CA ALA A 209 43.72 27.87 -1.49
C ALA A 209 44.40 28.10 -0.12
N GLY A 210 44.46 27.08 0.75
CA GLY A 210 45.21 27.09 2.02
C GLY A 210 44.71 28.07 3.08
N ASN A 211 43.61 28.78 2.85
CA ASN A 211 43.08 29.78 3.76
C ASN A 211 42.19 29.14 4.84
N ARG A 212 42.67 29.14 6.10
CA ARG A 212 41.94 28.58 7.26
C ARG A 212 40.54 29.17 7.45
N GLY A 213 40.34 30.45 7.13
CA GLY A 213 39.04 31.10 7.19
C GLY A 213 38.06 30.54 6.16
N ILE A 214 38.50 30.35 4.91
CA ILE A 214 37.69 29.74 3.85
C ILE A 214 37.35 28.29 4.19
N ILE A 215 38.34 27.51 4.65
CA ILE A 215 38.13 26.11 5.07
C ILE A 215 37.07 26.03 6.19
N SER A 216 37.23 26.85 7.24
CA SER A 216 36.29 26.87 8.38
C SER A 216 34.89 27.30 7.95
N PHE A 217 34.79 28.31 7.08
CA PHE A 217 33.52 28.76 6.51
C PHE A 217 32.85 27.67 5.67
N SER A 218 33.60 26.98 4.80
CA SER A 218 33.11 25.87 3.98
C SER A 218 32.59 24.70 4.82
N ILE A 219 33.27 24.36 5.91
CA ILE A 219 32.81 23.33 6.86
C ILE A 219 31.52 23.80 7.55
N ALA A 220 31.50 25.02 8.06
CA ALA A 220 30.35 25.58 8.77
C ALA A 220 29.10 25.64 7.89
N ILE A 221 29.21 26.16 6.65
CA ILE A 221 28.06 26.24 5.73
C ILE A 221 27.56 24.86 5.31
N SER A 222 28.47 23.89 5.12
CA SER A 222 28.09 22.50 4.80
C SER A 222 27.38 21.83 5.97
N ALA A 223 27.85 22.05 7.20
CA ALA A 223 27.19 21.55 8.40
C ALA A 223 25.79 22.15 8.58
N ILE A 224 25.64 23.47 8.38
CA ILE A 224 24.33 24.15 8.42
C ILE A 224 23.39 23.58 7.37
N TRP A 225 23.86 23.44 6.12
CA TRP A 225 23.07 22.86 5.03
C TRP A 225 22.60 21.43 5.36
N LEU A 226 23.48 20.58 5.88
CA LEU A 226 23.15 19.22 6.28
C LEU A 226 22.15 19.19 7.43
N VAL A 227 22.35 19.99 8.48
CA VAL A 227 21.42 20.05 9.61
C VAL A 227 20.03 20.49 9.16
N ILE A 228 19.91 21.58 8.40
CA ILE A 228 18.62 22.04 7.86
C ILE A 228 17.99 20.96 6.98
N SER A 229 18.78 20.29 6.14
CA SER A 229 18.28 19.23 5.27
C SER A 229 17.78 18.00 6.03
N LEU A 230 18.48 17.60 7.09
CA LEU A 230 18.15 16.40 7.89
C LEU A 230 17.04 16.65 8.92
N LEU A 231 16.85 17.89 9.37
CA LEU A 231 15.74 18.24 10.25
C LEU A 231 14.39 18.27 9.51
N TYR A 232 14.39 18.48 8.19
CA TYR A 232 13.16 18.55 7.41
C TYR A 232 12.34 17.25 7.43
N PRO A 233 12.91 16.05 7.18
CA PRO A 233 12.14 14.81 7.30
C PRO A 233 11.60 14.57 8.71
N ILE A 234 12.35 14.94 9.75
CA ILE A 234 11.86 14.83 11.14
C ILE A 234 10.62 15.71 11.32
N LEU A 235 10.68 16.95 10.85
CA LEU A 235 9.54 17.88 10.88
C LEU A 235 8.36 17.32 10.07
N MET A 236 8.58 16.77 8.88
CA MET A 236 7.48 16.36 8.00
C MET A 236 6.85 15.01 8.34
N PHE A 237 7.64 14.06 8.85
CA PHE A 237 7.23 12.64 8.96
C PHE A 237 7.33 12.06 10.37
N VAL A 238 8.04 12.71 11.29
CA VAL A 238 8.17 12.24 12.69
C VAL A 238 7.34 13.09 13.64
N ASP A 239 7.28 14.40 13.40
CA ASP A 239 6.39 15.29 14.16
C ASP A 239 4.96 15.23 13.60
N VAL A 240 4.04 14.81 14.46
CA VAL A 240 2.64 14.49 14.17
C VAL A 240 1.66 15.52 14.74
N THR A 241 2.17 16.50 15.49
CA THR A 241 1.37 17.41 16.33
C THR A 241 1.21 18.78 15.69
N PRO A 242 1.61 18.94 14.42
CA PRO A 242 0.54 19.25 13.49
C PRO A 242 0.34 18.13 12.47
N GLU A 243 -0.93 17.86 12.15
CA GLU A 243 -1.32 17.05 10.99
C GLU A 243 -1.00 17.81 9.69
N ARG A 244 0.29 17.89 9.35
CA ARG A 244 0.81 18.82 8.33
C ARG A 244 0.14 18.67 6.98
N GLN A 245 -0.25 17.45 6.63
CA GLN A 245 -0.91 17.20 5.36
C GLN A 245 -2.32 17.81 5.31
N ARG A 246 -3.09 17.71 6.40
CA ARG A 246 -4.47 18.23 6.51
C ARG A 246 -4.47 19.74 6.73
N ASN A 247 -3.68 20.18 7.70
CA ASN A 247 -3.60 21.58 8.11
C ASN A 247 -2.54 22.36 7.34
N TRP A 248 -2.16 21.92 6.14
CA TRP A 248 -1.00 22.46 5.40
C TRP A 248 -1.00 23.99 5.29
N ALA A 249 -2.15 24.61 5.05
CA ALA A 249 -2.28 26.05 4.95
C ALA A 249 -1.77 26.80 6.20
N THR A 250 -1.98 26.24 7.40
CA THR A 250 -1.65 26.82 8.69
C THR A 250 -0.41 26.21 9.34
N SER A 251 -0.07 24.96 9.00
CA SER A 251 1.02 24.20 9.64
C SER A 251 2.19 23.85 8.73
N ARG A 252 2.25 24.40 7.51
CA ARG A 252 3.43 24.22 6.65
C ARG A 252 4.70 24.70 7.35
N PRO A 253 5.86 24.06 7.09
CA PRO A 253 7.15 24.50 7.61
C PRO A 253 7.38 26.01 7.38
N LEU A 254 8.04 26.67 8.34
CA LEU A 254 8.37 28.09 8.27
C LEU A 254 8.93 28.45 6.89
N PRO A 255 8.22 29.24 6.05
CA PRO A 255 8.65 29.52 4.68
C PRO A 255 10.00 30.22 4.59
N THR A 256 10.39 30.92 5.66
CA THR A 256 11.69 31.59 5.82
C THR A 256 12.84 30.61 5.97
N LEU A 257 12.60 29.42 6.53
CA LEU A 257 13.61 28.38 6.74
C LEU A 257 13.51 27.24 5.73
N TYR A 258 12.29 26.86 5.34
CA TYR A 258 12.03 25.78 4.39
C TYR A 258 11.25 26.31 3.19
N LEU A 259 12.00 26.65 2.14
CA LEU A 259 11.44 27.11 0.88
C LEU A 259 10.48 26.04 0.33
N THR A 260 9.24 26.43 0.08
CA THR A 260 8.24 25.55 -0.53
C THR A 260 7.67 26.25 -1.78
N THR A 261 7.82 25.62 -2.95
CA THR A 261 7.50 26.25 -4.25
C THR A 261 6.11 25.86 -4.77
N TRP A 262 5.33 25.15 -3.96
CA TRP A 262 4.01 24.64 -4.27
C TRP A 262 3.07 24.95 -3.10
N GLN A 263 1.77 25.11 -3.38
CA GLN A 263 0.80 25.60 -2.39
C GLN A 263 0.09 24.47 -1.64
N VAL A 264 -0.13 23.33 -2.30
CA VAL A 264 -0.87 22.18 -1.76
C VAL A 264 0.05 20.96 -1.84
N PRO A 265 0.09 20.08 -0.83
CA PRO A 265 0.88 18.86 -0.87
C PRO A 265 0.42 17.92 -2.01
N PRO A 266 1.26 16.95 -2.42
CA PRO A 266 0.85 15.92 -3.38
C PRO A 266 -0.39 15.17 -2.89
N LYS A 267 -1.34 14.93 -3.79
CA LYS A 267 -2.55 14.16 -3.47
C LYS A 267 -2.27 12.66 -3.33
N PHE A 268 -1.35 12.12 -4.13
CA PHE A 268 -1.04 10.69 -4.22
C PHE A 268 0.44 10.41 -4.02
N GLY A 269 0.78 9.14 -3.74
CA GLY A 269 2.17 8.72 -3.52
C GLY A 269 2.70 9.13 -2.16
N LEU A 270 1.82 9.23 -1.18
CA LEU A 270 2.13 9.52 0.21
C LEU A 270 2.40 8.21 0.95
N PHE A 271 3.41 8.19 1.83
CA PHE A 271 3.75 7.00 2.62
C PHE A 271 4.07 7.39 4.06
N GLY A 272 3.53 6.61 5.00
CA GLY A 272 3.95 6.67 6.40
C GLY A 272 3.67 8.02 7.06
N PHE A 273 2.52 8.63 6.77
CA PHE A 273 2.02 9.76 7.53
C PHE A 273 1.21 9.23 8.71
N PRO A 274 1.79 9.19 9.93
CA PRO A 274 0.99 8.95 11.13
C PRO A 274 -0.11 10.02 11.20
N HIS A 275 -1.34 9.55 11.37
CA HIS A 275 -2.54 10.34 11.26
C HIS A 275 -3.27 10.33 12.61
N GLN A 276 -3.53 11.51 13.17
CA GLN A 276 -4.38 11.71 14.34
C GLN A 276 -5.83 12.01 13.92
N ALA A 277 -6.48 11.12 13.17
CA ALA A 277 -7.90 11.30 12.80
C ALA A 277 -8.86 11.10 13.99
N GLY A 278 -8.35 10.51 15.07
CA GLY A 278 -9.16 10.02 16.16
C GLY A 278 -9.68 8.60 15.97
N TRP A 279 -9.31 7.88 14.90
CA TRP A 279 -9.75 6.49 14.66
C TRP A 279 -9.53 5.56 15.85
N ARG A 280 -8.39 5.70 16.56
CA ARG A 280 -8.14 4.91 17.78
C ARG A 280 -9.15 5.20 18.89
N VAL A 281 -9.44 6.48 19.10
CA VAL A 281 -10.46 6.90 20.06
C VAL A 281 -11.83 6.43 19.60
N ALA A 282 -12.07 6.35 18.29
CA ALA A 282 -13.30 5.80 17.75
C ALA A 282 -13.46 4.34 18.14
N MET A 283 -12.40 3.53 18.02
CA MET A 283 -12.40 2.14 18.48
C MET A 283 -12.68 2.03 19.99
N ASP A 284 -12.02 2.86 20.82
CA ASP A 284 -12.25 2.91 22.28
C ASP A 284 -13.72 3.25 22.61
N VAL A 285 -14.35 4.12 21.83
CA VAL A 285 -15.72 4.61 22.04
C VAL A 285 -16.77 3.60 21.60
N ILE A 286 -16.62 3.01 20.42
CA ILE A 286 -17.60 2.04 19.90
C ILE A 286 -17.49 0.69 20.59
N GLY A 287 -16.28 0.31 21.05
CA GLY A 287 -16.02 -0.95 21.71
C GLY A 287 -16.42 -2.17 20.86
N GLN A 288 -16.75 -3.27 21.52
CA GLN A 288 -17.21 -4.51 20.86
C GLN A 288 -18.65 -4.38 20.32
N ASP A 289 -19.49 -3.56 20.97
CA ASP A 289 -20.91 -3.45 20.66
C ASP A 289 -21.18 -2.65 19.37
N GLY A 290 -20.26 -1.77 18.97
CA GLY A 290 -20.34 -1.03 17.71
C GLY A 290 -19.77 -1.78 16.49
N LEU A 291 -19.42 -3.06 16.64
CA LEU A 291 -18.91 -3.89 15.56
C LEU A 291 -20.01 -4.78 14.95
N PRO A 292 -19.96 -5.07 13.64
CA PRO A 292 -19.04 -4.51 12.65
C PRO A 292 -19.36 -3.03 12.37
N TYR A 293 -18.32 -2.25 12.09
CA TYR A 293 -18.46 -0.84 11.73
C TYR A 293 -18.40 -0.64 10.22
N ALA A 294 -19.06 0.41 9.74
CA ALA A 294 -18.96 0.91 8.37
C ALA A 294 -18.36 2.32 8.37
N SER A 295 -17.73 2.74 7.26
CA SER A 295 -17.11 4.05 7.17
C SER A 295 -16.98 4.60 5.75
N ASN A 296 -16.81 5.92 5.64
CA ASN A 296 -16.42 6.63 4.42
C ASN A 296 -14.89 6.73 4.21
N GLU A 297 -14.08 6.03 4.99
CA GLU A 297 -12.62 5.95 4.85
C GLU A 297 -12.21 4.60 4.27
N GLU A 298 -11.10 4.56 3.53
CA GLU A 298 -10.54 3.35 2.95
C GLU A 298 -10.14 2.32 4.03
N GLU A 299 -10.37 1.04 3.74
CA GLU A 299 -10.22 -0.05 4.69
C GLU A 299 -8.77 -0.21 5.14
N GLU A 300 -7.80 -0.04 4.24
CA GLU A 300 -6.37 -0.11 4.52
C GLU A 300 -5.93 0.92 5.58
N ILE A 301 -6.62 2.07 5.64
CA ILE A 301 -6.39 3.08 6.68
C ILE A 301 -7.02 2.63 8.00
N THR A 302 -8.30 2.24 7.98
CA THR A 302 -9.02 1.88 9.21
C THR A 302 -8.47 0.59 9.83
N ASN A 303 -8.01 -0.38 9.03
CA ASN A 303 -7.43 -1.65 9.52
C ASN A 303 -6.24 -1.42 10.45
N TRP A 304 -5.41 -0.41 10.19
CA TRP A 304 -4.30 -0.06 11.06
C TRP A 304 -4.75 0.56 12.39
N TYR A 305 -5.73 1.48 12.35
CA TYR A 305 -6.15 2.23 13.54
C TYR A 305 -7.19 1.51 14.39
N MET A 306 -8.02 0.68 13.75
CA MET A 306 -9.08 -0.14 14.36
C MET A 306 -8.59 -1.59 14.61
N ALA A 307 -7.29 -1.85 14.49
CA ALA A 307 -6.66 -3.14 14.81
C ALA A 307 -7.24 -4.35 14.04
N GLN A 308 -7.54 -4.20 12.75
CA GLN A 308 -8.20 -5.24 11.93
C GLN A 308 -9.56 -5.70 12.49
N SER A 309 -10.22 -4.89 13.33
CA SER A 309 -11.55 -5.22 13.86
C SER A 309 -12.58 -5.28 12.73
N PRO A 310 -13.61 -6.14 12.84
CA PRO A 310 -14.55 -6.37 11.74
C PRO A 310 -15.20 -5.10 11.21
N ARG A 311 -15.02 -4.90 9.91
CA ARG A 311 -15.68 -3.87 9.11
C ARG A 311 -16.81 -4.50 8.31
N THR A 312 -17.80 -3.71 7.93
CA THR A 312 -18.82 -4.10 6.96
C THR A 312 -19.04 -3.03 5.90
N HIS A 313 -19.21 -3.47 4.66
CA HIS A 313 -19.68 -2.70 3.52
C HIS A 313 -21.18 -2.92 3.24
N CYS A 314 -21.81 -3.81 4.01
CA CYS A 314 -23.25 -4.05 3.95
C CYS A 314 -24.03 -2.83 4.46
N PRO A 315 -25.25 -2.58 3.95
CA PRO A 315 -26.12 -1.52 4.45
C PRO A 315 -26.59 -1.73 5.91
N ASP A 316 -26.54 -2.96 6.42
CA ASP A 316 -27.04 -3.35 7.74
C ASP A 316 -25.95 -3.27 8.83
N PHE A 317 -25.23 -2.15 8.89
CA PHE A 317 -24.18 -1.93 9.89
C PHE A 317 -24.77 -1.58 11.28
N GLN A 318 -23.99 -1.82 12.34
CA GLN A 318 -24.34 -1.37 13.70
C GLN A 318 -23.95 0.09 13.92
N THR A 319 -22.75 0.44 13.47
CA THR A 319 -22.17 1.77 13.63
C THR A 319 -21.60 2.26 12.31
N PHE A 320 -21.87 3.52 11.98
CA PHE A 320 -21.29 4.20 10.82
C PHE A 320 -20.39 5.34 11.29
N LEU A 321 -19.11 5.31 10.91
CA LEU A 321 -18.13 6.33 11.25
C LEU A 321 -17.89 7.23 10.04
N VAL A 322 -18.24 8.50 10.17
CA VAL A 322 -17.98 9.53 9.17
C VAL A 322 -16.73 10.32 9.57
N SER A 323 -15.65 10.12 8.83
CA SER A 323 -14.46 10.98 8.89
C SER A 323 -14.69 12.23 8.04
N ALA A 324 -14.61 13.40 8.66
CA ALA A 324 -14.83 14.69 7.99
C ALA A 324 -13.80 14.96 6.88
N ASP A 325 -12.56 14.51 7.08
CA ASP A 325 -11.41 14.74 6.19
C ASP A 325 -10.72 13.42 5.80
N ALA A 326 -11.50 12.40 5.45
CA ALA A 326 -10.99 11.06 5.10
C ALA A 326 -9.77 11.11 4.16
N GLN A 327 -8.74 10.32 4.49
CA GLN A 327 -7.46 10.29 3.79
C GLN A 327 -7.60 9.70 2.38
N ASP A 328 -8.38 8.63 2.26
CA ASP A 328 -8.87 8.10 0.99
C ASP A 328 -10.35 7.78 1.15
N SER A 329 -11.19 8.67 0.61
CA SER A 329 -12.62 8.65 0.89
C SER A 329 -13.37 7.67 0.01
N ILE A 330 -14.18 6.83 0.64
CA ILE A 330 -15.10 5.91 -0.02
C ILE A 330 -16.49 6.56 -0.07
N PRO A 331 -17.14 6.63 -1.25
CA PRO A 331 -18.51 7.08 -1.37
C PRO A 331 -19.48 6.17 -0.59
N TYR A 332 -20.47 6.77 0.08
CA TYR A 332 -21.51 6.05 0.82
C TYR A 332 -22.89 6.65 0.57
N ASN A 333 -23.95 5.91 0.90
CA ASN A 333 -25.32 6.35 0.73
C ASN A 333 -25.72 7.31 1.86
N GLN A 334 -25.95 8.58 1.53
CA GLN A 334 -26.34 9.62 2.48
C GLN A 334 -27.67 9.35 3.22
N LYS A 335 -28.51 8.44 2.73
CA LYS A 335 -29.74 8.03 3.43
C LYS A 335 -29.44 7.29 4.74
N TRP A 336 -28.34 6.55 4.80
CA TRP A 336 -27.90 5.81 5.98
C TRP A 336 -27.83 6.71 7.21
N LEU A 337 -27.27 7.92 7.08
CA LEU A 337 -27.16 8.89 8.18
C LEU A 337 -28.51 9.43 8.67
N LYS A 338 -29.57 9.34 7.84
CA LYS A 338 -30.94 9.77 8.22
C LYS A 338 -31.69 8.71 9.00
N GLU A 339 -31.29 7.46 8.84
CA GLU A 339 -31.88 6.28 9.50
C GLU A 339 -31.14 5.93 10.80
N THR A 340 -30.02 6.62 11.06
CA THR A 340 -29.22 6.52 12.29
C THR A 340 -29.22 7.82 13.09
N HIS A 341 -28.70 7.76 14.31
CA HIS A 341 -28.55 8.90 15.19
C HIS A 341 -27.07 9.16 15.50
N LEU A 342 -26.67 10.43 15.51
CA LEU A 342 -25.35 10.83 15.98
C LEU A 342 -25.22 10.51 17.47
N GLN A 343 -24.24 9.69 17.83
CA GLN A 343 -24.01 9.25 19.21
C GLN A 343 -22.83 9.98 19.86
N ASN A 344 -21.71 10.07 19.13
CA ASN A 344 -20.49 10.68 19.63
C ASN A 344 -19.81 11.50 18.53
N ARG A 345 -18.99 12.46 18.96
CA ARG A 345 -18.11 13.21 18.08
C ARG A 345 -16.70 13.18 18.64
N ILE A 346 -15.76 12.78 17.80
CA ILE A 346 -14.35 12.83 18.12
C ILE A 346 -13.77 14.15 17.63
N LEU A 347 -13.13 14.87 18.53
CA LEU A 347 -12.40 16.09 18.25
C LEU A 347 -10.92 15.80 18.09
N VAL A 348 -10.28 16.54 17.20
CA VAL A 348 -8.82 16.58 17.05
C VAL A 348 -8.43 18.05 17.10
N ASN A 349 -7.67 18.44 18.13
CA ASN A 349 -7.29 19.84 18.38
C ASN A 349 -8.52 20.76 18.48
N GLY A 350 -9.58 20.30 19.14
CA GLY A 350 -10.84 21.04 19.34
C GLY A 350 -11.69 21.20 18.08
N GLN A 351 -11.40 20.48 16.99
CA GLN A 351 -12.21 20.48 15.77
C GLN A 351 -12.82 19.09 15.54
N PRO A 352 -14.10 18.99 15.10
CA PRO A 352 -14.72 17.72 14.74
C PRO A 352 -13.91 16.97 13.67
N SER A 353 -13.57 15.70 13.93
CA SER A 353 -12.81 14.86 13.00
C SER A 353 -13.58 13.62 12.57
N ILE A 354 -14.16 12.89 13.54
CA ILE A 354 -15.00 11.72 13.27
C ILE A 354 -16.33 11.89 13.97
N GLU A 355 -17.42 11.62 13.25
CA GLU A 355 -18.77 11.52 13.80
C GLU A 355 -19.21 10.05 13.79
N ILE A 356 -19.73 9.58 14.92
CA ILE A 356 -20.12 8.19 15.13
C ILE A 356 -21.65 8.12 15.16
N PHE A 357 -22.21 7.37 14.23
CA PHE A 357 -23.65 7.17 14.11
C PHE A 357 -24.03 5.75 14.47
N GLY A 358 -25.10 5.58 15.24
CA GLY A 358 -25.64 4.28 15.63
C GLY A 358 -27.17 4.24 15.52
N ARG A 359 -27.75 3.07 15.77
CA ARG A 359 -29.21 2.85 15.66
C ARG A 359 -30.01 3.48 16.80
N GLU A 360 -29.39 3.63 17.97
CA GLU A 360 -30.05 4.16 19.15
C GLU A 360 -29.82 5.66 19.29
N SER A 361 -30.89 6.39 19.59
CA SER A 361 -30.81 7.81 19.92
C SER A 361 -30.19 8.02 21.30
N VAL A 362 -29.29 8.99 21.42
CA VAL A 362 -28.72 9.41 22.71
C VAL A 362 -29.28 10.77 23.13
N GLY A 363 -29.38 11.00 24.45
CA GLY A 363 -29.89 12.27 24.98
C GLY A 363 -28.95 13.46 24.75
N THR A 364 -27.64 13.22 24.81
CA THR A 364 -26.60 14.23 24.56
C THR A 364 -25.48 13.59 23.76
N VAL A 365 -25.04 14.26 22.69
CA VAL A 365 -23.86 13.84 21.91
C VAL A 365 -22.61 14.20 22.70
N GLU A 366 -21.82 13.21 23.07
CA GLU A 366 -20.55 13.43 23.77
C GLU A 366 -19.44 13.81 22.78
N GLU A 367 -18.67 14.85 23.12
CA GLU A 367 -17.48 15.27 22.36
C GLU A 367 -16.20 14.81 23.07
N ILE A 368 -15.34 14.07 22.36
CA ILE A 368 -14.18 13.39 22.94
C ILE A 368 -12.92 13.83 22.21
N GLU A 369 -11.99 14.45 22.92
CA GLU A 369 -10.72 14.92 22.35
C GLU A 369 -9.71 13.78 22.20
N ALA A 370 -9.15 13.65 20.99
CA ALA A 370 -8.16 12.61 20.67
C ALA A 370 -6.72 13.01 21.02
N VAL A 371 -6.43 14.31 21.12
CA VAL A 371 -5.09 14.81 21.45
C VAL A 371 -4.64 14.32 22.83
N GLY A 372 -3.42 13.78 22.91
CA GLY A 372 -2.81 13.30 24.15
C GLY A 372 -2.97 11.80 24.42
N ARG A 373 -3.76 11.08 23.60
CA ARG A 373 -3.76 9.61 23.58
C ARG A 373 -2.48 9.10 22.90
N GLY A 374 -1.89 8.03 23.44
CA GLY A 374 -0.67 7.44 22.88
C GLY A 374 -0.90 6.97 21.43
N LEU A 375 -0.09 7.47 20.50
CA LEU A 375 -0.18 7.10 19.08
C LEU A 375 0.51 5.76 18.77
N TRP A 376 1.51 5.42 19.58
CA TRP A 376 2.32 4.23 19.44
C TRP A 376 1.63 3.06 20.12
N LEU A 377 1.36 2.02 19.34
CA LEU A 377 0.79 0.77 19.84
C LEU A 377 1.86 -0.21 20.29
N GLY A 378 1.55 -0.94 21.35
CA GLY A 378 2.16 -2.23 21.62
C GLY A 378 1.55 -3.34 20.75
N PRO A 379 2.21 -4.51 20.64
CA PRO A 379 1.65 -5.65 19.90
C PRO A 379 0.25 -6.11 20.38
N ALA A 380 -0.08 -5.89 21.64
CA ALA A 380 -1.40 -6.24 22.18
C ALA A 380 -2.52 -5.34 21.66
N ASP A 381 -2.22 -4.06 21.38
CA ASP A 381 -3.21 -3.09 20.85
C ASP A 381 -3.47 -3.27 19.34
N LEU A 382 -2.72 -4.18 18.70
CA LEU A 382 -2.91 -4.59 17.30
C LEU A 382 -3.77 -5.86 17.17
N LEU A 383 -4.21 -6.44 18.30
CA LEU A 383 -5.13 -7.57 18.26
C LEU A 383 -6.54 -7.08 17.93
N PRO A 384 -7.25 -7.74 17.01
CA PRO A 384 -8.60 -7.36 16.63
C PRO A 384 -9.56 -7.52 17.79
N THR A 385 -10.42 -6.52 17.93
CA THR A 385 -11.57 -6.59 18.84
C THR A 385 -12.68 -7.29 18.09
N LEU A 386 -13.22 -8.37 18.67
CA LEU A 386 -14.34 -9.11 18.07
C LEU A 386 -15.68 -8.62 18.62
N PRO A 387 -16.78 -8.77 17.87
CA PRO A 387 -18.09 -8.27 18.29
C PRO A 387 -18.58 -8.95 19.57
N ALA A 388 -19.32 -8.20 20.38
CA ALA A 388 -19.87 -8.73 21.62
C ALA A 388 -20.94 -9.79 21.36
N GLY A 389 -21.07 -10.79 22.24
CA GLY A 389 -22.12 -11.81 22.14
C GLY A 389 -21.90 -12.89 21.06
N MET A 390 -20.92 -12.71 20.17
CA MET A 390 -20.51 -13.71 19.19
C MET A 390 -20.20 -15.07 19.85
N GLN A 391 -20.74 -16.14 19.26
CA GLN A 391 -20.46 -17.52 19.66
C GLN A 391 -19.16 -17.99 18.99
N PRO A 392 -18.09 -18.29 19.76
CA PRO A 392 -16.81 -18.69 19.19
C PRO A 392 -16.87 -20.09 18.58
N VAL A 393 -16.20 -20.27 17.45
CA VAL A 393 -16.08 -21.56 16.74
C VAL A 393 -14.61 -21.97 16.61
N GLY A 394 -13.79 -21.13 15.98
CA GLY A 394 -12.34 -21.33 15.86
C GLY A 394 -11.91 -22.49 14.95
N VAL A 395 -12.71 -22.83 13.92
CA VAL A 395 -12.46 -23.95 13.02
C VAL A 395 -11.86 -23.47 11.70
N THR A 396 -10.89 -24.22 11.16
CA THR A 396 -10.28 -23.92 9.85
C THR A 396 -11.07 -24.59 8.72
N VAL A 397 -11.43 -23.81 7.72
CA VAL A 397 -12.07 -24.23 6.46
C VAL A 397 -11.02 -24.12 5.34
N GLY A 398 -10.78 -25.22 4.63
CA GLY A 398 -9.63 -25.36 3.74
C GLY A 398 -8.31 -25.28 4.48
N GLU A 399 -7.33 -24.60 3.89
CA GLU A 399 -5.99 -24.40 4.48
C GLU A 399 -5.78 -23.00 5.06
N SER A 400 -6.54 -22.02 4.57
CA SER A 400 -6.20 -20.58 4.74
C SER A 400 -7.30 -19.74 5.38
N ILE A 401 -8.44 -20.32 5.75
CA ILE A 401 -9.61 -19.57 6.27
C ILE A 401 -10.02 -20.15 7.62
N ARG A 402 -10.27 -19.28 8.61
CA ARG A 402 -10.81 -19.66 9.91
C ARG A 402 -12.20 -19.06 10.09
N LEU A 403 -13.19 -19.89 10.43
CA LEU A 403 -14.44 -19.42 11.02
C LEU A 403 -14.16 -19.11 12.49
N ALA A 404 -13.98 -17.83 12.81
CA ALA A 404 -13.72 -17.39 14.18
C ALA A 404 -14.97 -17.64 15.06
N GLY A 405 -16.16 -17.48 14.48
CA GLY A 405 -17.43 -17.74 15.15
C GLY A 405 -18.60 -17.10 14.42
N PHE A 406 -19.75 -16.99 15.08
CA PHE A 406 -20.97 -16.49 14.47
C PHE A 406 -21.90 -15.81 15.48
N ASP A 407 -22.83 -15.02 14.98
CA ASP A 407 -23.99 -14.53 15.72
C ASP A 407 -25.28 -14.86 14.97
N LEU A 408 -26.36 -15.13 15.72
CA LEU A 408 -27.65 -15.50 15.18
C LEU A 408 -28.72 -14.59 15.77
N ASN A 409 -29.49 -13.91 14.92
CA ASN A 409 -30.50 -12.96 15.38
C ASN A 409 -31.56 -13.60 16.29
N SER A 410 -31.90 -14.86 16.05
CA SER A 410 -32.81 -15.66 16.86
C SER A 410 -32.58 -17.15 16.58
N LYS A 411 -32.71 -17.99 17.62
CA LYS A 411 -32.79 -19.46 17.46
C LYS A 411 -34.20 -19.95 17.14
N GLU A 412 -35.19 -19.06 17.24
CA GLU A 412 -36.57 -19.32 16.90
C GLU A 412 -36.93 -18.57 15.62
N ALA A 413 -37.52 -19.28 14.67
CA ALA A 413 -38.04 -18.73 13.42
C ALA A 413 -39.40 -19.33 13.09
N PHE A 414 -40.07 -18.81 12.07
CA PHE A 414 -41.38 -19.28 11.64
C PHE A 414 -41.44 -19.38 10.10
N PRO A 415 -42.30 -20.24 9.54
CA PRO A 415 -42.47 -20.34 8.08
C PRO A 415 -42.82 -18.99 7.45
N GLY A 416 -42.20 -18.68 6.30
CA GLY A 416 -42.31 -17.39 5.62
C GLY A 416 -41.51 -16.24 6.27
N GLY A 417 -40.78 -16.52 7.35
CA GLY A 417 -39.87 -15.57 8.02
C GLY A 417 -38.46 -15.56 7.44
N ASN A 418 -37.55 -14.86 8.12
CA ASN A 418 -36.13 -14.81 7.78
C ASN A 418 -35.27 -15.20 8.98
N LEU A 419 -34.23 -16.00 8.74
CA LEU A 419 -33.15 -16.24 9.67
C LEU A 419 -31.94 -15.39 9.27
N VAL A 420 -31.39 -14.61 10.20
CA VAL A 420 -30.21 -13.79 9.93
C VAL A 420 -29.04 -14.31 10.75
N ILE A 421 -28.00 -14.76 10.05
CA ILE A 421 -26.74 -15.19 10.64
C ILE A 421 -25.61 -14.28 10.18
N THR A 422 -24.76 -13.88 11.11
CA THR A 422 -23.49 -13.21 10.78
C THR A 422 -22.34 -14.15 11.11
N LEU A 423 -21.52 -14.45 10.12
CA LEU A 423 -20.33 -15.28 10.23
C LEU A 423 -19.10 -14.38 10.31
N TYR A 424 -18.18 -14.71 11.22
CA TYR A 424 -16.93 -13.97 11.38
C TYR A 424 -15.79 -14.83 10.90
N TRP A 425 -15.22 -14.43 9.77
CA TRP A 425 -14.12 -15.14 9.13
C TRP A 425 -12.80 -14.43 9.40
N GLU A 426 -11.71 -15.19 9.35
CA GLU A 426 -10.35 -14.68 9.41
C GLU A 426 -9.49 -15.35 8.33
N ALA A 427 -8.80 -14.54 7.54
CA ALA A 427 -7.82 -15.03 6.59
C ALA A 427 -6.50 -15.36 7.29
N LEU A 428 -6.06 -16.62 7.25
CA LEU A 428 -4.81 -17.07 7.85
C LEU A 428 -3.61 -16.90 6.89
N ALA A 429 -3.87 -16.91 5.59
CA ALA A 429 -2.89 -16.80 4.52
C ALA A 429 -3.55 -16.22 3.25
N PRO A 430 -2.79 -15.80 2.23
CA PRO A 430 -3.37 -15.39 0.95
C PRO A 430 -4.27 -16.48 0.37
N ILE A 431 -5.45 -16.09 -0.13
CA ILE A 431 -6.44 -17.00 -0.70
C ILE A 431 -6.47 -16.78 -2.21
N GLU A 432 -6.11 -17.82 -2.98
CA GLU A 432 -6.03 -17.71 -4.44
C GLU A 432 -7.36 -18.03 -5.13
N GLN A 433 -8.23 -18.80 -4.46
CA GLN A 433 -9.53 -19.21 -4.96
C GLN A 433 -10.63 -18.23 -4.54
N ASN A 434 -11.62 -18.05 -5.41
CA ASN A 434 -12.81 -17.28 -5.07
C ASN A 434 -13.85 -18.25 -4.49
N ASN A 435 -13.86 -18.37 -3.17
CA ASN A 435 -14.76 -19.28 -2.47
C ASN A 435 -16.09 -18.58 -2.18
N GLN A 436 -17.17 -19.34 -2.21
CA GLN A 436 -18.50 -18.92 -1.80
C GLN A 436 -18.81 -19.55 -0.45
N VAL A 437 -19.47 -18.79 0.42
CA VAL A 437 -20.01 -19.29 1.67
C VAL A 437 -21.40 -19.83 1.41
N PHE A 438 -21.72 -20.95 2.04
CA PHE A 438 -23.08 -21.47 2.09
C PHE A 438 -23.57 -21.58 3.52
N VAL A 439 -24.85 -21.28 3.71
CA VAL A 439 -25.59 -21.38 4.97
C VAL A 439 -26.85 -22.19 4.69
N HIS A 440 -26.95 -23.41 5.22
CA HIS A 440 -28.02 -24.36 4.90
C HIS A 440 -28.80 -24.76 6.15
N LEU A 441 -30.12 -24.79 6.04
CA LEU A 441 -30.99 -25.53 6.98
C LEU A 441 -31.26 -26.91 6.39
N PHE A 442 -30.60 -27.93 6.95
CA PHE A 442 -30.50 -29.25 6.35
C PHE A 442 -30.43 -30.37 7.40
N ASP A 443 -31.28 -31.39 7.25
CA ASP A 443 -31.32 -32.59 8.12
C ASP A 443 -31.25 -33.93 7.33
N GLY A 444 -30.88 -33.86 6.05
CA GLY A 444 -31.05 -34.92 5.07
C GLY A 444 -31.85 -34.44 3.85
N GLU A 445 -32.75 -33.49 4.08
CA GLU A 445 -33.41 -32.67 3.07
C GLU A 445 -32.97 -31.20 3.24
N LEU A 446 -32.86 -30.45 2.13
CA LEU A 446 -32.53 -29.03 2.16
C LEU A 446 -33.81 -28.20 2.20
N TYR A 447 -34.05 -27.51 3.32
CA TYR A 447 -35.26 -26.71 3.52
C TYR A 447 -35.09 -25.25 3.10
N ALA A 448 -33.95 -24.65 3.44
CA ALA A 448 -33.64 -23.27 3.09
C ALA A 448 -32.12 -23.08 3.00
N GLN A 449 -31.69 -22.10 2.21
CA GLN A 449 -30.27 -21.80 2.06
C GLN A 449 -30.00 -20.35 1.69
N HIS A 450 -28.77 -19.93 1.93
CA HIS A 450 -28.17 -18.78 1.29
C HIS A 450 -26.72 -19.13 0.90
N ASP A 451 -26.38 -18.94 -0.38
CA ASP A 451 -25.05 -19.19 -0.93
C ASP A 451 -24.58 -17.92 -1.64
N GLY A 452 -23.36 -17.45 -1.35
CA GLY A 452 -22.88 -16.19 -1.90
C GLY A 452 -21.42 -15.86 -1.60
N ALA A 453 -20.95 -14.77 -2.18
CA ALA A 453 -19.65 -14.23 -1.81
C ALA A 453 -19.78 -13.50 -0.45
N PRO A 454 -18.74 -13.53 0.39
CA PRO A 454 -18.82 -12.89 1.69
C PRO A 454 -19.13 -11.39 1.62
N GLU A 455 -19.71 -10.89 2.71
CA GLU A 455 -20.02 -9.48 2.93
C GLU A 455 -21.01 -8.96 1.89
N CYS A 456 -22.23 -9.49 1.89
CA CYS A 456 -23.31 -9.08 0.98
C CYS A 456 -22.94 -9.19 -0.51
N ASP A 457 -22.26 -10.26 -0.90
CA ASP A 457 -21.86 -10.57 -2.27
C ASP A 457 -20.85 -9.60 -2.92
N ILE A 458 -20.19 -8.73 -2.15
CA ILE A 458 -19.26 -7.73 -2.69
C ILE A 458 -17.78 -7.96 -2.35
N ASN A 459 -17.46 -8.90 -1.46
CA ASN A 459 -16.09 -9.14 -1.02
C ASN A 459 -15.60 -10.57 -1.31
N PRO A 460 -15.15 -10.85 -2.56
CA PRO A 460 -14.61 -12.15 -2.91
C PRO A 460 -13.38 -12.50 -2.08
N THR A 461 -13.24 -13.77 -1.67
CA THR A 461 -12.19 -14.22 -0.75
C THR A 461 -10.77 -13.97 -1.27
N THR A 462 -10.58 -13.82 -2.58
CA THR A 462 -9.29 -13.45 -3.19
C THR A 462 -8.78 -12.05 -2.81
N ARG A 463 -9.65 -11.20 -2.24
CA ARG A 463 -9.28 -9.87 -1.76
C ARG A 463 -8.88 -9.84 -0.29
N TRP A 464 -9.10 -10.93 0.43
CA TRP A 464 -8.82 -10.96 1.86
C TRP A 464 -7.32 -10.91 2.13
N GLU A 465 -6.92 -10.03 3.05
CA GLU A 465 -5.54 -9.91 3.50
C GLU A 465 -5.27 -10.85 4.69
N PRO A 466 -4.07 -11.44 4.80
CA PRO A 466 -3.73 -12.25 5.96
C PRO A 466 -3.89 -11.48 7.29
N GLY A 467 -4.65 -12.06 8.22
CA GLY A 467 -5.02 -11.47 9.52
C GLY A 467 -6.28 -10.62 9.49
N GLN A 468 -6.88 -10.36 8.32
CA GLN A 468 -8.11 -9.61 8.20
C GLN A 468 -9.30 -10.41 8.74
N PHE A 469 -10.17 -9.74 9.50
CA PHE A 469 -11.45 -10.27 9.94
C PHE A 469 -12.58 -9.75 9.08
N ILE A 470 -13.47 -10.64 8.66
CA ILE A 470 -14.58 -10.34 7.77
C ILE A 470 -15.88 -10.62 8.51
N SER A 471 -16.78 -9.63 8.53
CA SER A 471 -18.14 -9.80 9.03
C SER A 471 -19.07 -10.08 7.85
N ASP A 472 -19.61 -11.28 7.82
CA ASP A 472 -20.34 -11.83 6.67
C ASP A 472 -21.77 -12.19 7.05
N THR A 473 -22.72 -11.31 6.72
CA THR A 473 -24.14 -11.48 7.07
C THR A 473 -24.91 -12.17 5.96
N HIS A 474 -25.60 -13.26 6.30
CA HIS A 474 -26.48 -14.00 5.41
C HIS A 474 -27.93 -13.94 5.91
N ILE A 475 -28.84 -13.65 4.99
CA ILE A 475 -30.29 -13.67 5.22
C ILE A 475 -30.84 -14.91 4.53
N VAL A 476 -31.28 -15.89 5.32
CA VAL A 476 -31.90 -17.11 4.82
C VAL A 476 -33.42 -16.94 4.87
N GLU A 477 -34.03 -16.82 3.69
CA GLU A 477 -35.48 -16.75 3.54
C GLU A 477 -36.11 -18.14 3.76
N LEU A 478 -37.10 -18.20 4.65
CA LEU A 478 -37.74 -19.47 5.03
C LEU A 478 -39.02 -19.68 4.21
N PRO A 479 -39.22 -20.85 3.58
CA PRO A 479 -40.45 -21.16 2.86
C PRO A 479 -41.71 -21.11 3.75
N ASP A 480 -42.87 -20.80 3.16
CA ASP A 480 -44.17 -20.81 3.86
C ASP A 480 -44.60 -22.22 4.31
N ASP A 481 -44.09 -23.25 3.65
CA ASP A 481 -44.38 -24.67 3.92
C ASP A 481 -43.29 -25.35 4.77
N MET A 482 -42.42 -24.57 5.40
CA MET A 482 -41.34 -25.08 6.24
C MET A 482 -41.90 -25.94 7.39
N PRO A 483 -41.35 -27.15 7.62
CA PRO A 483 -41.83 -28.02 8.67
C PRO A 483 -41.52 -27.43 10.06
N ILE A 484 -42.49 -27.56 10.97
CA ILE A 484 -42.32 -27.21 12.39
C ILE A 484 -41.38 -28.24 13.02
N GLY A 485 -40.36 -27.76 13.73
CA GLY A 485 -39.38 -28.62 14.35
C GLY A 485 -38.01 -27.98 14.49
N SER A 486 -37.04 -28.77 14.94
CA SER A 486 -35.66 -28.35 15.09
C SER A 486 -34.88 -28.77 13.86
N ILE A 487 -34.32 -27.81 13.12
CA ILE A 487 -33.57 -28.06 11.89
C ILE A 487 -32.10 -27.63 12.08
N PRO A 488 -31.11 -28.49 11.77
CA PRO A 488 -29.70 -28.14 11.88
C PRO A 488 -29.29 -27.03 10.91
N LEU A 489 -28.53 -26.06 11.42
CA LEU A 489 -27.86 -25.02 10.64
C LEU A 489 -26.43 -25.42 10.33
N LEU A 490 -26.15 -25.59 9.04
CA LEU A 490 -24.85 -26.00 8.51
C LEU A 490 -24.20 -24.88 7.72
N VAL A 491 -22.89 -24.74 7.84
CA VAL A 491 -22.09 -23.72 7.16
C VAL A 491 -20.83 -24.31 6.55
N GLY A 492 -20.42 -23.80 5.41
CA GLY A 492 -19.12 -24.13 4.83
C GLY A 492 -18.78 -23.22 3.66
N MET A 493 -17.76 -23.62 2.90
CA MET A 493 -17.34 -22.91 1.70
C MET A 493 -17.17 -23.88 0.53
N TYR A 494 -17.34 -23.38 -0.69
CA TYR A 494 -16.99 -24.08 -1.92
C TYR A 494 -16.27 -23.16 -2.90
N ASP A 495 -15.38 -23.70 -3.73
CA ASP A 495 -14.73 -22.92 -4.79
C ASP A 495 -15.76 -22.60 -5.90
N LEU A 496 -15.89 -21.32 -6.27
CA LEU A 496 -16.95 -20.85 -7.18
C LEU A 496 -16.92 -21.55 -8.55
N LEU A 497 -15.73 -21.90 -9.05
CA LEU A 497 -15.56 -22.45 -10.40
C LEU A 497 -15.77 -23.97 -10.44
N SER A 498 -15.09 -24.71 -9.56
CA SER A 498 -15.18 -26.17 -9.49
C SER A 498 -16.44 -26.65 -8.77
N ARG A 499 -17.02 -25.82 -7.90
CA ARG A 499 -18.11 -26.14 -6.96
C ARG A 499 -17.75 -27.21 -5.94
N GLU A 500 -16.47 -27.52 -5.78
CA GLU A 500 -16.00 -28.45 -4.76
C GLU A 500 -16.02 -27.77 -3.38
N ARG A 501 -16.60 -28.45 -2.39
CA ARG A 501 -16.61 -27.97 -1.00
C ARG A 501 -15.22 -28.07 -0.39
N LEU A 502 -14.84 -27.05 0.37
CA LEU A 502 -13.57 -27.00 1.10
C LEU A 502 -13.63 -27.95 2.30
N THR A 503 -12.52 -28.63 2.57
CA THR A 503 -12.40 -29.53 3.72
C THR A 503 -12.44 -28.75 5.03
N ILE A 504 -13.12 -29.27 6.04
CA ILE A 504 -13.17 -28.64 7.37
C ILE A 504 -12.25 -29.40 8.32
N LYS A 505 -11.29 -28.69 8.92
CA LYS A 505 -10.25 -29.32 9.72
C LYS A 505 -10.84 -29.94 10.98
N GLY A 506 -10.70 -31.27 11.10
CA GLY A 506 -11.18 -32.03 12.25
C GLY A 506 -12.66 -32.41 12.18
N ALA A 507 -13.33 -32.20 11.04
CA ALA A 507 -14.68 -32.68 10.76
C ALA A 507 -14.66 -33.82 9.73
N ASP A 508 -15.65 -34.71 9.81
CA ASP A 508 -15.82 -35.82 8.87
C ASP A 508 -16.55 -35.41 7.58
N ASP A 509 -17.21 -34.24 7.59
CA ASP A 509 -17.92 -33.65 6.46
C ASP A 509 -17.35 -32.25 6.14
N ASN A 510 -17.60 -31.79 4.91
CA ASN A 510 -17.24 -30.47 4.41
C ASN A 510 -18.33 -29.42 4.71
N ALA A 511 -19.16 -29.69 5.72
CA ALA A 511 -20.17 -28.79 6.27
C ALA A 511 -20.09 -28.84 7.80
N LEU A 512 -20.04 -27.66 8.42
CA LEU A 512 -19.93 -27.50 9.87
C LEU A 512 -21.31 -27.20 10.46
N TYR A 513 -21.71 -28.01 11.42
CA TYR A 513 -22.88 -27.73 12.26
C TYR A 513 -22.59 -26.59 13.23
N LEU A 514 -23.45 -25.57 13.25
CA LEU A 514 -23.33 -24.42 14.14
C LEU A 514 -24.34 -24.44 15.29
N SER A 515 -25.62 -24.69 14.99
CA SER A 515 -26.70 -24.73 15.97
C SER A 515 -27.93 -25.39 15.34
N ASP A 516 -28.86 -25.81 16.18
CA ASP A 516 -30.23 -26.07 15.77
C ASP A 516 -31.03 -24.77 15.72
N VAL A 517 -31.93 -24.65 14.74
CA VAL A 517 -32.92 -23.59 14.60
C VAL A 517 -34.31 -24.18 14.79
N VAL A 518 -35.07 -23.63 15.73
CA VAL A 518 -36.42 -24.09 16.06
C VAL A 518 -37.44 -23.32 15.22
N ILE A 519 -38.13 -24.05 14.35
CA ILE A 519 -39.24 -23.54 13.54
C ILE A 519 -40.53 -23.74 14.32
N GLY A 520 -41.10 -22.63 14.78
CA GLY A 520 -42.36 -22.59 15.53
C GLY A 520 -43.58 -22.30 14.65
N GLU A 521 -44.77 -22.40 15.24
CA GLU A 521 -46.00 -21.87 14.66
C GLU A 521 -45.96 -20.33 14.65
N ARG A 522 -46.63 -19.73 13.66
CA ARG A 522 -46.68 -18.28 13.47
C ARG A 522 -47.58 -17.56 14.47
#